data_AF-A0A846BTS3-F1
#
_entry.id   AF-A0A846BTS3-F1
#
_cell.length_a   1.000
_cell.length_b   1.000
_cell.length_c   1.000
_cell.angle_alpha   90.00
_cell.angle_beta   90.00
_cell.angle_gamma   90.00
#
_symmetry.space_group_name_H-M   'P 1'
#
loop_
_entity.id
_entity.type
_entity.pdbx_description
1 polymer ?
#
loop_
_entity_poly.entity_id
_entity_poly.type
_entity_poly.pdbx_seq_one_letter_code
_entity_poly.pdbx_strand_id
1 'polypeptide(L)'
;MTLRTEPKDQLTEKVRQIIGEKIPAVEETPRAEAGLSTLSFQSLNYPERHIWIDTDGAGIAIDLEDWQDENEWDNAIARITVETIEEVVDIVNNWLSGANSDNYSNFNKEYGIVKKSVKSSVYC
;
A
#
# COMPACT_ATOMS: atom_id res chain seq x y z
N MET A 1 -21.52 -17.49 19.96
CA MET A 1 -20.36 -16.62 20.23
C MET A 1 -20.23 -15.67 19.06
N THR A 2 -20.59 -14.41 19.24
CA THR A 2 -20.35 -13.37 18.23
C THR A 2 -18.88 -12.99 18.38
N LEU A 3 -18.03 -13.40 17.43
CA LEU A 3 -16.65 -12.92 17.36
C LEU A 3 -16.73 -11.39 17.24
N ARG A 4 -16.30 -10.68 18.28
CA ARG A 4 -16.07 -9.24 18.20
C ARG A 4 -14.84 -9.06 17.33
N THR A 5 -15.05 -8.72 16.05
CA THR A 5 -13.96 -8.26 15.19
C THR A 5 -13.43 -6.95 15.76
N GLU A 6 -12.13 -6.85 15.98
CA GLU A 6 -11.54 -5.63 16.51
C GLU A 6 -11.68 -4.50 15.46
N PRO A 7 -11.74 -3.22 15.88
CA PRO A 7 -11.80 -2.11 14.92
C PRO A 7 -10.66 -2.11 13.89
N LYS A 8 -9.50 -2.66 14.27
CA LYS A 8 -8.33 -2.82 13.39
C LYS A 8 -8.62 -3.83 12.29
N ASP A 9 -9.15 -5.00 12.64
CA ASP A 9 -9.61 -6.00 11.67
C ASP A 9 -10.65 -5.40 10.71
N GLN A 10 -11.56 -4.55 11.21
CA GLN A 10 -12.55 -3.89 10.36
C GLN A 10 -11.92 -2.92 9.35
N LEU A 11 -10.87 -2.19 9.73
CA LEU A 11 -10.13 -1.34 8.81
C LEU A 11 -9.39 -2.15 7.75
N THR A 12 -8.67 -3.20 8.17
CA THR A 12 -7.96 -4.13 7.27
C THR A 12 -8.91 -4.75 6.25
N GLU A 13 -10.05 -5.30 6.70
CA GLU A 13 -11.06 -5.90 5.83
C GLU A 13 -11.67 -4.86 4.87
N LYS A 14 -11.90 -3.63 5.35
CA LYS A 14 -12.45 -2.56 4.51
C LYS A 14 -11.47 -2.14 3.42
N VAL A 15 -10.17 -2.03 3.74
CA VAL A 15 -9.13 -1.75 2.76
C VAL A 15 -9.05 -2.88 1.73
N ARG A 16 -9.02 -4.15 2.19
CA ARG A 16 -9.03 -5.33 1.32
C ARG A 16 -10.19 -5.30 0.32
N GLN A 17 -11.42 -5.14 0.83
CA GLN A 17 -12.63 -5.12 0.00
C GLN A 17 -12.57 -4.01 -1.05
N ILE A 18 -12.22 -2.78 -0.65
CA ILE A 18 -12.21 -1.64 -1.57
C ILE A 18 -11.13 -1.80 -2.65
N ILE A 19 -9.95 -2.33 -2.32
CA ILE A 19 -8.90 -2.61 -3.31
C ILE A 19 -9.40 -3.66 -4.31
N GLY A 20 -9.93 -4.79 -3.82
CA GLY A 20 -10.45 -5.85 -4.69
C GLY A 20 -11.61 -5.41 -5.59
N GLU A 21 -12.45 -4.48 -5.12
CA GLU A 21 -13.56 -3.93 -5.92
C GLU A 21 -13.08 -2.89 -6.96
N LYS A 22 -12.12 -2.03 -6.61
CA LYS A 22 -11.76 -0.87 -7.43
C LYS A 22 -10.58 -1.11 -8.36
N ILE A 23 -9.73 -2.10 -8.09
CA ILE A 23 -8.47 -2.31 -8.79
C ILE A 23 -8.48 -3.73 -9.38
N PRO A 24 -9.05 -3.94 -10.58
CA PRO A 24 -9.22 -5.28 -11.15
C PRO A 24 -7.91 -5.97 -11.57
N ALA A 25 -6.80 -5.23 -11.65
CA ALA A 25 -5.49 -5.74 -12.08
C ALA A 25 -4.58 -6.12 -10.89
N VAL A 26 -5.15 -6.43 -9.74
CA VAL A 26 -4.42 -6.81 -8.52
C VAL A 26 -4.91 -8.14 -7.97
N GLU A 27 -4.00 -8.90 -7.37
CA GLU A 27 -4.30 -10.09 -6.61
C GLU A 27 -3.80 -9.92 -5.17
N GLU A 28 -4.65 -10.24 -4.19
CA GLU A 28 -4.18 -10.40 -2.80
C GLU A 28 -3.41 -11.71 -2.71
N THR A 29 -2.18 -11.65 -2.22
CA THR A 29 -1.32 -12.84 -2.09
C THR A 29 -1.38 -13.38 -0.65
N PRO A 30 -1.19 -14.70 -0.45
CA PRO A 30 -1.20 -15.30 0.89
C PRO A 30 0.08 -15.02 1.69
N ARG A 31 0.92 -14.06 1.26
CA ARG A 31 2.20 -13.74 1.90
C ARG A 31 2.03 -12.92 3.19
N ALA A 32 0.93 -12.19 3.33
CA ALA A 32 0.50 -11.72 4.63
C ALA A 32 -0.15 -12.88 5.37
N GLU A 33 0.24 -13.15 6.62
CA GLU A 33 -0.39 -14.21 7.40
C GLU A 33 -1.87 -13.87 7.65
N ALA A 34 -2.74 -14.86 7.49
CA ALA A 34 -4.17 -14.69 7.69
C ALA A 34 -4.47 -14.28 9.14
N GLY A 35 -5.23 -13.19 9.31
CA GLY A 35 -5.60 -12.67 10.62
C GLY A 35 -4.65 -11.61 11.19
N LEU A 36 -3.69 -11.13 10.40
CA LEU A 36 -2.92 -9.93 10.72
C LEU A 36 -3.58 -8.67 10.16
N SER A 37 -3.21 -7.52 10.72
CA SER A 37 -3.51 -6.18 10.23
C SER A 37 -2.66 -5.76 9.01
N THR A 38 -2.15 -6.75 8.27
CA THR A 38 -1.29 -6.57 7.12
C THR A 38 -1.92 -7.20 5.88
N LEU A 39 -1.88 -6.50 4.75
CA LEU A 39 -2.32 -6.99 3.46
C LEU A 39 -1.12 -7.06 2.50
N SER A 40 -1.20 -7.98 1.55
CA SER A 40 -0.16 -8.20 0.56
C SER A 40 -0.79 -8.28 -0.82
N PHE A 41 -0.42 -7.38 -1.73
CA PHE A 41 -1.01 -7.29 -3.06
C PHE A 41 0.06 -7.30 -4.15
N GLN A 42 -0.18 -8.00 -5.23
CA GLN A 42 0.70 -8.07 -6.40
C GLN A 42 -0.06 -7.68 -7.66
N SER A 43 0.62 -6.98 -8.58
CA SER A 43 0.03 -6.66 -9.87
C SER A 43 -0.05 -7.89 -10.76
N LEU A 44 -1.17 -8.03 -11.47
CA LEU A 44 -1.36 -9.06 -12.50
C LEU A 44 -0.63 -8.72 -13.82
N ASN A 45 -0.38 -7.43 -14.07
CA ASN A 45 0.21 -6.95 -15.33
C ASN A 45 1.71 -6.63 -15.21
N TYR A 46 2.17 -6.35 -13.99
CA TYR A 46 3.55 -6.01 -13.66
C TYR A 46 4.01 -6.88 -12.49
N PRO A 47 4.32 -8.17 -12.71
CA PRO A 47 4.56 -9.13 -11.63
C PRO A 47 5.69 -8.73 -10.68
N GLU A 48 6.61 -7.87 -11.11
CA GLU A 48 7.65 -7.29 -10.26
C GLU A 48 7.08 -6.31 -9.22
N ARG A 49 5.89 -5.76 -9.42
CA ARG A 49 5.31 -4.75 -8.53
C ARG A 49 4.44 -5.39 -7.45
N HIS A 50 4.84 -5.12 -6.22
CA HIS A 50 4.19 -5.61 -5.02
C HIS A 50 3.94 -4.47 -4.03
N ILE A 51 2.93 -4.63 -3.17
CA ILE A 51 2.65 -3.75 -2.06
C ILE A 51 2.37 -4.54 -0.77
N TRP A 52 2.94 -4.06 0.33
CA TRP A 52 2.46 -4.36 1.69
C TRP A 52 1.64 -3.20 2.23
N ILE A 53 0.56 -3.49 2.94
CA ILE A 53 -0.26 -2.48 3.62
C ILE A 53 -0.41 -2.89 5.07
N ASP A 54 0.06 -2.07 6.01
CA ASP A 54 -0.09 -2.29 7.45
C ASP A 54 -1.02 -1.22 8.06
N THR A 55 -2.05 -1.68 8.75
CA THR A 55 -3.05 -0.82 9.40
C THR A 55 -2.94 -0.80 10.93
N ASP A 56 -1.89 -1.40 11.53
CA ASP A 56 -1.72 -1.46 13.00
C ASP A 56 -1.14 -0.18 13.64
N GLY A 57 -0.84 0.84 12.82
CA GLY A 57 -0.14 2.04 13.24
C GLY A 57 -1.01 3.27 13.51
N ALA A 58 -0.36 4.43 13.69
CA ALA A 58 -1.00 5.75 13.76
C ALA A 58 -1.59 6.24 12.42
N GLY A 59 -1.54 5.38 11.40
CA GLY A 59 -2.03 5.56 10.04
C GLY A 59 -1.90 4.23 9.29
N ILE A 60 -2.11 4.27 7.98
CA ILE A 60 -1.98 3.12 7.09
C ILE A 60 -0.61 3.23 6.42
N ALA A 61 0.32 2.34 6.78
CA ALA A 61 1.62 2.24 6.15
C ALA A 61 1.51 1.39 4.88
N ILE A 62 2.21 1.82 3.82
CA ILE A 62 2.22 1.19 2.51
C ILE A 62 3.67 1.08 2.08
N ASP A 63 4.15 -0.14 1.86
CA ASP A 63 5.45 -0.40 1.26
C ASP A 63 5.27 -0.71 -0.21
N LEU A 64 5.94 0.06 -1.06
CA LEU A 64 6.04 -0.20 -2.49
C LEU A 64 7.28 -1.06 -2.69
N GLU A 65 7.10 -2.28 -3.20
CA GLU A 65 8.21 -3.20 -3.46
C GLU A 65 8.36 -3.50 -4.96
N ASP A 66 9.62 -3.58 -5.41
CA ASP A 66 10.00 -3.96 -6.76
C ASP A 66 10.80 -5.27 -6.72
N TRP A 67 10.12 -6.38 -6.98
CA TRP A 67 10.60 -7.76 -6.87
C TRP A 67 11.31 -8.23 -8.14
N GLN A 68 12.18 -7.40 -8.70
CA GLN A 68 13.06 -7.82 -9.79
C GLN A 68 14.11 -8.84 -9.34
N ASP A 69 14.46 -8.85 -8.04
CA ASP A 69 15.36 -9.84 -7.45
C ASP A 69 14.64 -10.66 -6.36
N GLU A 70 14.30 -11.91 -6.69
CA GLU A 70 13.67 -12.85 -5.75
C GLU A 70 14.61 -13.26 -4.59
N ASN A 71 15.90 -12.91 -4.64
CA ASN A 71 16.88 -13.23 -3.60
C ASN A 71 17.05 -12.12 -2.54
N GLU A 72 16.58 -10.90 -2.80
CA GLU A 72 16.56 -9.84 -1.81
C GLU A 72 15.27 -9.93 -0.97
N TRP A 73 15.44 -9.92 0.35
CA TRP A 73 14.31 -10.00 1.29
C TRP A 73 13.64 -8.63 1.51
N ASP A 74 14.38 -7.54 1.27
CA ASP A 74 13.88 -6.17 1.35
C ASP A 74 13.93 -5.54 -0.04
N ASN A 75 12.81 -5.60 -0.74
CA ASN A 75 12.64 -5.01 -2.07
C ASN A 75 11.92 -3.65 -2.00
N ALA A 76 11.80 -3.06 -0.81
CA ALA A 76 11.09 -1.81 -0.62
C ALA A 76 11.82 -0.66 -1.30
N ILE A 77 11.16 -0.05 -2.27
CA ILE A 77 11.66 1.14 -2.97
C ILE A 77 11.13 2.44 -2.35
N ALA A 78 10.02 2.35 -1.60
CA ALA A 78 9.42 3.46 -0.87
C ALA A 78 8.47 2.97 0.22
N ARG A 79 8.40 3.71 1.33
CA ARG A 79 7.39 3.54 2.39
C ARG A 79 6.58 4.83 2.54
N ILE A 80 5.26 4.71 2.51
CA ILE A 80 4.32 5.83 2.57
C ILE A 80 3.34 5.58 3.72
N THR A 81 3.09 6.57 4.57
CA THR A 81 2.02 6.50 5.58
C THR A 81 0.93 7.49 5.24
N VAL A 82 -0.30 7.00 5.17
CA VAL A 82 -1.50 7.81 4.87
C VAL A 82 -2.54 7.70 5.98
N GLU A 83 -3.46 8.65 6.05
CA GLU A 83 -4.51 8.67 7.09
C GLU A 83 -5.87 8.20 6.56
N THR A 84 -6.03 8.07 5.24
CA THR A 84 -7.31 7.78 4.60
C THR A 84 -7.24 6.59 3.66
N ILE A 85 -8.35 5.85 3.52
CA ILE A 85 -8.43 4.69 2.63
C ILE A 85 -8.40 5.14 1.16
N GLU A 86 -8.95 6.31 0.84
CA GLU A 86 -8.92 6.88 -0.50
C GLU A 86 -7.48 7.04 -1.00
N GLU A 87 -6.57 7.53 -0.14
CA GLU A 87 -5.15 7.64 -0.47
C GLU A 87 -4.46 6.29 -0.64
N VAL A 88 -4.86 5.28 0.15
CA VAL A 88 -4.38 3.90 -0.05
C VAL A 88 -4.75 3.42 -1.46
N VAL A 89 -6.02 3.55 -1.85
CA VAL A 89 -6.50 3.10 -3.16
C VAL A 89 -5.76 3.81 -4.29
N ASP A 90 -5.58 5.13 -4.18
CA ASP A 90 -4.87 5.91 -5.19
C ASP A 90 -3.43 5.45 -5.35
N ILE A 91 -2.71 5.19 -4.24
CA ILE A 91 -1.33 4.71 -4.27
C ILE A 91 -1.25 3.29 -4.85
N VAL A 92 -2.09 2.38 -4.37
CA VAL A 92 -2.14 0.98 -4.83
C VAL A 92 -2.43 0.92 -6.32
N ASN A 93 -3.42 1.68 -6.78
CA ASN A 93 -3.79 1.71 -8.20
C ASN A 93 -2.65 2.28 -9.05
N ASN A 94 -2.03 3.39 -8.64
CA ASN A 94 -0.92 3.98 -9.39
C ASN A 94 0.27 3.02 -9.47
N TRP A 95 0.71 2.47 -8.33
CA TRP A 95 1.87 1.59 -8.30
C TRP A 95 1.63 0.30 -9.12
N LEU A 96 0.55 -0.42 -8.83
CA LEU A 96 0.31 -1.73 -9.43
C LEU A 96 -0.18 -1.67 -10.88
N SER A 97 -0.61 -0.51 -11.38
CA SER A 97 -0.95 -0.31 -12.80
C SER A 97 0.24 0.05 -13.69
N GLY A 98 1.45 0.13 -13.15
CA GLY A 98 2.64 0.44 -13.95
C GLY A 98 2.98 1.92 -14.03
N ALA A 99 2.25 2.80 -13.32
CA ALA A 99 2.52 4.23 -13.37
C ALA A 99 3.96 4.54 -12.92
N ASN A 100 4.53 5.60 -13.50
CA ASN A 100 5.90 6.00 -13.20
C ASN A 100 6.02 6.43 -11.73
N SER A 101 6.95 5.81 -11.02
CA SER A 101 7.25 6.07 -9.61
C SER A 101 8.09 7.32 -9.37
N ASP A 102 8.38 8.13 -10.39
CA ASP A 102 9.08 9.41 -10.26
C ASP A 102 8.37 10.39 -9.30
N ASN A 103 7.06 10.22 -9.08
CA ASN A 103 6.32 10.98 -8.05
C ASN A 103 6.56 10.46 -6.62
N TYR A 104 7.07 9.23 -6.48
CA TYR A 104 7.34 8.54 -5.23
C TYR A 104 8.84 8.35 -4.93
N SER A 105 9.72 8.63 -5.90
CA SER A 105 11.18 8.42 -5.83
C SER A 105 11.93 9.29 -4.81
N ASN A 106 11.20 9.99 -3.93
CA ASN A 106 11.71 10.76 -2.79
C ASN A 106 11.12 10.36 -1.42
N PHE A 107 10.34 9.28 -1.32
CA PHE A 107 9.81 8.79 -0.03
C PHE A 107 10.80 7.85 0.66
N ASN A 108 11.84 8.46 1.22
CA ASN A 108 12.73 7.98 2.28
C ASN A 108 13.36 6.57 2.14
N LYS A 109 14.65 6.56 1.81
CA LYS A 109 15.61 5.48 2.15
C LYS A 109 15.84 5.32 3.66
N GLU A 110 15.27 6.19 4.50
CA GLU A 110 15.32 6.07 5.95
C GLU A 110 13.95 6.43 6.55
N TYR A 111 13.17 5.39 6.85
CA TYR A 111 12.13 5.34 7.88
C TYR A 111 11.71 6.69 8.51
N GLY A 112 10.78 7.39 7.86
CA GLY A 112 10.19 8.61 8.42
C GLY A 112 8.92 9.01 7.68
N ILE A 113 7.84 9.22 8.44
CA ILE A 113 6.51 9.64 7.96
C ILE A 113 6.65 10.96 7.19
N VAL A 114 6.32 10.97 5.90
CA VAL A 114 6.28 12.18 5.08
C VAL A 114 4.84 12.62 4.89
N LYS A 115 4.48 13.78 5.45
CA LYS A 115 3.18 14.42 5.20
C LYS A 115 3.12 14.95 3.78
N LYS A 116 2.03 14.65 3.08
CA LYS A 116 1.71 15.14 1.72
C LYS A 116 1.91 16.65 1.64
N SER A 117 2.88 17.12 0.84
CA SER A 117 2.98 18.54 0.52
C SER A 117 1.82 18.87 -0.43
N VAL A 118 0.81 19.58 0.08
CA VAL A 118 -0.19 20.21 -0.78
C VAL A 118 0.55 21.21 -1.64
N LYS A 119 0.73 20.92 -2.94
CA LYS A 119 1.18 21.94 -3.89
C LYS A 119 0.08 22.99 -3.96
N SER A 120 0.23 24.07 -3.21
CA SER A 120 -0.47 25.31 -3.50
C SER A 120 -0.01 25.78 -4.86
N SER A 121 -0.84 25.56 -5.88
CA SER A 121 -0.69 26.19 -7.18
C SER A 121 -0.90 27.70 -6.97
N VAL A 122 0.20 28.43 -6.81
CA VAL A 122 0.19 29.89 -6.89
C VAL A 122 0.12 30.21 -8.38
N TYR A 123 -1.07 30.60 -8.84
CA TYR A 123 -1.23 31.28 -10.11
C TYR A 123 -0.44 32.60 -10.07
N CYS A 124 0.47 32.77 -11.02
CA CYS A 124 0.97 34.07 -11.47
C CYS A 124 0.92 34.08 -13.00
#